data_AF-A0A7F8Q6Y8-F1
#
_entry.id   AF-A0A7F8Q6Y8-F1
#
_cell.length_a   1.000
_cell.length_b   1.000
_cell.length_c   1.000
_cell.angle_alpha   90.00
_cell.angle_beta   90.00
_cell.angle_gamma   90.00
#
_symmetry.space_group_name_H-M   'P 1'
#
loop_
_entity.id
_entity.type
_entity.pdbx_description
1 polymer ?
#
loop_
_entity_poly.entity_id
_entity_poly.type
_entity_poly.pdbx_seq_one_letter_code
_entity_poly.pdbx_strand_id
1 'polypeptide(L)'
;MVRELVHTFLMDLCCSLKHGINFYDASLGTLGRGGNLTLLHFLLGLKTAADDELVAELVVNILKVCPDLLNKYFKEVTFSFLPRVKSTWSNNIKLLNKIYEAQPDISRAFQTREFIPLPRLLAMVMVTTVPLVCNKIMFTQALNLDSKSVKHTALSLISVILKRALKTVDHCLDKETWQGSSVYSAEVMEEFVRLFREALSKILPDLNTIVWVWQSLRKQDTKQDDEKGKKRDNQTPTFCVTPECDDAETILLKAVLLQVICLYQKVVPHVVMQYNFDFSKLLKGIISEQGLRDEVPPILQHHILKVALELPASKFLWLKAQEGPDAEIIGGERSVFYLLMKMFVTSSHLQLKSSTKLLVIKILRDTGVFEHTWKELELWLEHLDYTPEEKRETVIQFLERVSTYFQC
;
A
#
# COMPACT_ATOMS: atom_id res chain seq x y z
N MET A 1 30.81 26.05 6.35
CA MET A 1 30.71 27.37 7.02
C MET A 1 29.86 28.39 6.26
N VAL A 2 30.33 29.08 5.20
CA VAL A 2 29.51 30.16 4.55
C VAL A 2 28.17 29.64 4.03
N ARG A 3 28.17 28.49 3.33
CA ARG A 3 26.95 27.87 2.80
C ARG A 3 25.94 27.50 3.89
N GLU A 4 26.41 27.02 5.03
CA GLU A 4 25.56 26.66 6.18
C GLU A 4 24.98 27.92 6.84
N LEU A 5 25.79 28.97 7.01
CA LEU A 5 25.32 30.25 7.54
C LEU A 5 24.25 30.89 6.65
N VAL A 6 24.45 30.85 5.33
CA VAL A 6 23.43 31.30 4.36
C VAL A 6 22.18 30.44 4.46
N HIS A 7 22.32 29.11 4.56
CA HIS A 7 21.19 28.22 4.73
C HIS A 7 20.40 28.52 6.02
N THR A 8 21.06 28.67 7.17
CA THR A 8 20.42 29.04 8.44
C THR A 8 19.72 30.39 8.34
N PHE A 9 20.37 31.39 7.74
CA PHE A 9 19.75 32.70 7.50
C PHE A 9 18.48 32.59 6.63
N LEU A 10 18.52 31.82 5.54
CA LEU A 10 17.37 31.60 4.68
C LEU A 10 16.27 30.80 5.37
N MET A 11 16.61 29.86 6.24
CA MET A 11 15.65 29.12 7.05
C MET A 11 14.90 30.08 7.98
N ASP A 12 15.61 30.96 8.69
CA ASP A 12 14.98 31.97 9.55
C ASP A 12 14.12 32.95 8.74
N LEU A 13 14.64 33.46 7.63
CA LEU A 13 13.95 34.43 6.78
C LEU A 13 12.69 33.85 6.11
N CYS A 14 12.72 32.61 5.66
CA CYS A 14 11.65 32.03 4.84
C CYS A 14 10.68 31.14 5.63
N CYS A 15 11.07 30.63 6.81
CA CYS A 15 10.25 29.69 7.58
C CYS A 15 9.70 30.28 8.89
N SER A 16 10.20 31.41 9.39
CA SER A 16 9.73 32.00 10.65
C SER A 16 8.51 32.91 10.48
N LEU A 17 7.33 32.51 11.00
CA LEU A 17 6.13 33.36 10.99
C LEU A 17 6.27 34.66 11.81
N LYS A 18 7.29 34.77 12.68
CA LYS A 18 7.50 35.92 13.56
C LYS A 18 8.43 36.98 12.94
N HIS A 19 9.45 36.53 12.22
CA HIS A 19 10.55 37.39 11.75
C HIS A 19 10.82 37.25 10.25
N GLY A 20 10.18 36.29 9.59
CA GLY A 20 10.37 35.96 8.20
C GLY A 20 9.39 36.69 7.28
N ILE A 21 9.55 36.40 5.98
CA ILE A 21 8.72 36.96 4.90
C ILE A 21 7.49 36.10 4.62
N ASN A 22 7.29 35.00 5.35
CA ASN A 22 6.17 34.08 5.16
C ASN A 22 4.91 34.56 5.90
N PHE A 23 3.75 34.22 5.34
CA PHE A 23 2.46 34.47 5.97
C PHE A 23 1.52 33.30 5.72
N TYR A 24 0.56 33.12 6.62
CA TYR A 24 -0.35 31.99 6.61
C TYR A 24 -1.63 32.33 5.82
N ASP A 25 -1.92 31.54 4.78
CA ASP A 25 -3.21 31.55 4.11
C ASP A 25 -4.07 30.38 4.64
N ALA A 26 -5.09 30.71 5.44
CA ALA A 26 -6.03 29.74 6.01
C ALA A 26 -6.83 28.97 4.94
N SER A 27 -6.90 29.46 3.71
CA SER A 27 -7.56 28.78 2.60
C SER A 27 -6.69 27.74 1.90
N LEU A 28 -5.43 27.57 2.31
CA LEU A 28 -4.47 26.66 1.67
C LEU A 28 -4.35 26.90 0.15
N GLY A 29 -4.43 28.17 -0.27
CA GLY A 29 -4.32 28.56 -1.69
C GLY A 29 -5.54 28.22 -2.56
N THR A 30 -6.64 27.75 -1.97
CA THR A 30 -7.84 27.33 -2.72
C THR A 30 -8.74 28.48 -3.16
N LEU A 31 -8.58 29.69 -2.58
CA LEU A 31 -9.38 30.88 -2.94
C LEU A 31 -8.85 31.64 -4.17
N GLY A 32 -7.84 31.11 -4.86
CA GLY A 32 -7.28 31.74 -6.07
C GLY A 32 -6.51 33.04 -5.83
N ARG A 33 -6.40 33.51 -4.58
CA ARG A 33 -5.56 34.65 -4.22
C ARG A 33 -4.08 34.28 -4.42
N GLY A 34 -3.25 35.29 -4.66
CA GLY A 34 -1.85 35.17 -5.05
C GLY A 34 -0.99 34.30 -4.11
N GLY A 35 -1.39 34.07 -2.87
CA GLY A 35 -0.48 33.52 -1.85
C GLY A 35 0.75 34.41 -1.71
N ASN A 36 1.81 33.89 -1.09
CA ASN A 36 3.09 34.59 -1.02
C ASN A 36 3.88 34.48 -2.33
N LEU A 37 3.58 35.35 -3.30
CA LEU A 37 4.22 35.35 -4.62
C LEU A 37 5.74 35.56 -4.57
N THR A 38 6.23 36.39 -3.64
CA THR A 38 7.68 36.61 -3.47
C THR A 38 8.37 35.32 -3.06
N LEU A 39 7.81 34.62 -2.08
CA LEU A 39 8.34 33.35 -1.61
C LEU A 39 8.20 32.25 -2.66
N LEU A 40 7.12 32.27 -3.45
CA LEU A 40 6.95 31.39 -4.61
C LEU A 40 8.03 31.62 -5.67
N HIS A 41 8.29 32.86 -6.07
CA HIS A 41 9.35 33.15 -7.04
C HIS A 41 10.73 32.72 -6.52
N PHE A 42 11.00 32.92 -5.23
CA PHE A 42 12.22 32.42 -4.60
C PHE A 42 12.31 30.89 -4.67
N LEU A 43 11.25 30.18 -4.29
CA LEU A 43 11.16 28.71 -4.39
C LEU A 43 11.43 28.20 -5.81
N LEU A 44 10.85 28.84 -6.82
CA LEU A 44 11.06 28.47 -8.23
C LEU A 44 12.51 28.70 -8.71
N GLY A 45 13.26 29.56 -8.02
CA GLY A 45 14.70 29.76 -8.23
C GLY A 45 15.57 28.60 -7.71
N LEU A 46 15.06 27.77 -6.79
CA LEU A 46 15.80 26.68 -6.13
C LEU A 46 15.85 25.40 -6.99
N LYS A 47 16.39 25.53 -8.21
CA LYS A 47 16.36 24.47 -9.25
C LYS A 47 17.15 23.20 -8.89
N THR A 48 18.06 23.26 -7.92
CA THR A 48 18.88 22.12 -7.50
C THR A 48 18.29 21.34 -6.32
N ALA A 49 17.06 21.64 -5.90
CA ALA A 49 16.43 21.04 -4.72
C ALA A 49 16.31 19.50 -4.79
N ALA A 50 16.29 18.90 -5.97
CA ALA A 50 16.22 17.44 -6.11
C ALA A 50 17.56 16.75 -5.82
N ASP A 51 18.68 17.47 -5.98
CA ASP A 51 20.03 16.90 -5.96
C ASP A 51 20.88 17.42 -4.77
N ASP A 52 20.43 18.48 -4.10
CA ASP A 52 21.16 19.16 -3.03
C ASP A 52 20.38 19.14 -1.71
N GLU A 53 20.93 18.47 -0.68
CA GLU A 53 20.22 18.24 0.59
C GLU A 53 19.88 19.53 1.36
N LEU A 54 20.75 20.55 1.37
CA LEU A 54 20.46 21.83 2.05
C LEU A 54 19.39 22.64 1.29
N VAL A 55 19.40 22.57 -0.04
CA VAL A 55 18.35 23.23 -0.85
C VAL A 55 17.02 22.47 -0.71
N ALA A 56 17.06 21.14 -0.70
CA ALA A 56 15.90 20.29 -0.46
C ALA A 56 15.26 20.61 0.90
N GLU A 57 16.07 20.68 1.95
CA GLU A 57 15.63 21.02 3.31
C GLU A 57 14.95 22.39 3.36
N LEU A 58 15.53 23.41 2.70
CA LEU A 58 14.94 24.73 2.62
C LEU A 58 13.58 24.71 1.91
N VAL A 59 13.48 24.07 0.74
CA VAL A 59 12.22 23.93 -0.01
C VAL A 59 11.15 23.22 0.83
N VAL A 60 11.52 22.11 1.48
CA VAL A 60 10.62 21.32 2.32
C VAL A 60 10.09 22.15 3.49
N ASN A 61 10.95 22.89 4.19
CA ASN A 61 10.53 23.70 5.34
C ASN A 61 9.69 24.92 4.93
N ILE A 62 10.02 25.57 3.82
CA ILE A 62 9.19 26.67 3.29
C ILE A 62 7.78 26.16 2.97
N LEU A 63 7.66 25.05 2.22
CA LEU A 63 6.37 24.48 1.83
C LEU A 63 5.62 23.84 3.01
N LYS A 64 6.31 23.46 4.08
CA LYS A 64 5.69 23.03 5.34
C LYS A 64 5.01 24.18 6.06
N VAL A 65 5.64 25.35 6.10
CA VAL A 65 5.06 26.52 6.78
C VAL A 65 4.03 27.25 5.91
N CYS A 66 4.21 27.23 4.59
CA CYS A 66 3.30 27.79 3.59
C CYS A 66 2.73 26.70 2.65
N PRO A 67 1.85 25.81 3.16
CA PRO A 67 1.21 24.77 2.34
C PRO A 67 0.32 25.32 1.22
N ASP A 68 -0.11 26.58 1.32
CA ASP A 68 -0.86 27.29 0.27
C ASP A 68 -0.08 27.43 -1.04
N LEU A 69 1.25 27.38 -0.98
CA LEU A 69 2.12 27.45 -2.16
C LEU A 69 2.27 26.11 -2.89
N LEU A 70 1.93 24.98 -2.26
CA LEU A 70 2.16 23.62 -2.81
C LEU A 70 1.65 23.49 -4.26
N ASN A 71 0.38 23.81 -4.49
CA ASN A 71 -0.23 23.65 -5.81
C ASN A 71 0.42 24.54 -6.87
N LYS A 72 0.72 25.81 -6.54
CA LYS A 72 1.36 26.72 -7.51
C LYS A 72 2.80 26.33 -7.78
N TYR A 73 3.55 25.96 -6.74
CA TYR A 73 4.91 25.45 -6.86
C TYR A 73 4.96 24.26 -7.82
N PHE A 74 4.13 23.23 -7.61
CA PHE A 74 4.13 22.06 -8.48
C PHE A 74 3.61 22.32 -9.90
N LYS A 75 2.84 23.40 -10.10
CA LYS A 75 2.37 23.83 -11.42
C LYS A 75 3.44 24.58 -12.21
N GLU A 76 4.29 25.35 -11.53
CA GLU A 76 5.25 26.27 -12.15
C GLU A 76 6.71 25.78 -12.12
N VAL A 77 7.01 24.79 -11.28
CA VAL A 77 8.37 24.24 -11.17
C VAL A 77 8.80 23.54 -12.45
N THR A 78 10.09 23.66 -12.79
CA THR A 78 10.68 23.05 -14.00
C THR A 78 10.98 21.56 -13.87
N PHE A 79 10.67 20.94 -12.73
CA PHE A 79 10.90 19.51 -12.53
C PHE A 79 9.93 18.68 -13.37
N SER A 80 10.46 17.62 -13.99
CA SER A 80 9.63 16.66 -14.71
C SER A 80 9.21 15.53 -13.76
N PHE A 81 7.89 15.39 -13.56
CA PHE A 81 7.29 14.29 -12.80
C PHE A 81 6.74 13.18 -13.71
N LEU A 82 6.93 13.30 -15.03
CA LEU A 82 6.58 12.27 -15.99
C LEU A 82 7.48 11.04 -15.79
N PRO A 83 6.91 9.82 -15.61
CA PRO A 83 7.68 8.62 -15.33
C PRO A 83 8.70 8.31 -16.42
N ARG A 84 9.97 8.14 -16.01
CA ARG A 84 11.10 7.80 -16.91
C ARG A 84 12.13 6.99 -16.14
N VAL A 85 12.82 6.08 -16.83
CA VAL A 85 13.95 5.32 -16.28
C VAL A 85 15.20 6.21 -16.25
N LYS A 86 15.18 7.24 -15.39
CA LYS A 86 16.28 8.19 -15.16
C LYS A 86 16.36 8.53 -13.68
N SER A 87 17.57 8.67 -13.16
CA SER A 87 17.82 9.08 -11.77
C SER A 87 17.17 10.43 -11.44
N THR A 88 17.14 11.36 -12.39
CA THR A 88 16.49 12.67 -12.22
C THR A 88 15.01 12.56 -11.86
N TRP A 89 14.28 11.61 -12.43
CA TRP A 89 12.88 11.38 -12.07
C TRP A 89 12.76 10.83 -10.64
N SER A 90 13.61 9.85 -10.27
CA SER A 90 13.62 9.29 -8.92
C SER A 90 13.96 10.34 -7.86
N ASN A 91 14.95 11.21 -8.13
CA ASN A 91 15.31 12.33 -7.26
C ASN A 91 14.15 13.32 -7.10
N ASN A 92 13.45 13.65 -8.18
CA ASN A 92 12.26 14.51 -8.13
C ASN A 92 11.15 13.90 -7.27
N ILE A 93 10.89 12.59 -7.40
CA ILE A 93 9.90 11.88 -6.57
C ILE A 93 10.36 11.77 -5.10
N LYS A 94 11.68 11.63 -4.85
CA LYS A 94 12.23 11.65 -3.49
C LYS A 94 12.01 13.02 -2.83
N LEU A 95 12.26 14.12 -3.54
CA LEU A 95 11.96 15.47 -3.06
C LEU A 95 10.45 15.65 -2.83
N LEU A 96 9.61 15.19 -3.76
CA LEU A 96 8.15 15.20 -3.63
C LEU A 96 7.69 14.51 -2.34
N ASN A 97 8.23 13.32 -2.07
CA ASN A 97 7.94 12.58 -0.84
C ASN A 97 8.37 13.35 0.41
N LYS A 98 9.60 13.89 0.44
CA LYS A 98 10.07 14.72 1.57
C LYS A 98 9.15 15.92 1.84
N ILE A 99 8.70 16.60 0.78
CA ILE A 99 7.78 17.73 0.89
C ILE A 99 6.47 17.31 1.54
N TYR A 100 5.89 16.18 1.12
CA TYR A 100 4.61 15.68 1.63
C TYR A 100 4.74 14.99 2.99
N GLU A 101 5.86 14.37 3.32
CA GLU A 101 6.15 13.85 4.66
C GLU A 101 6.23 14.97 5.71
N ALA A 102 6.71 16.15 5.31
CA ALA A 102 6.80 17.31 6.18
C ALA A 102 5.44 18.00 6.44
N GLN A 103 4.42 17.73 5.61
CA GLN A 103 3.07 18.26 5.78
C GLN A 103 2.37 17.62 6.98
N PRO A 104 1.49 18.36 7.68
CA PRO A 104 0.77 17.81 8.83
C PRO A 104 -0.03 16.56 8.43
N ASP A 105 -0.06 15.57 9.31
CA ASP A 105 -0.80 14.31 9.09
C ASP A 105 -2.30 14.55 8.89
N ILE A 106 -2.87 15.44 9.71
CA ILE A 106 -4.25 15.92 9.60
C ILE A 106 -4.24 17.36 9.10
N SER A 107 -4.99 17.63 8.04
CA SER A 107 -5.05 18.97 7.45
C SER A 107 -5.55 20.01 8.46
N ARG A 108 -4.89 21.17 8.50
CA ARG A 108 -5.33 22.32 9.31
C ARG A 108 -6.71 22.86 8.87
N ALA A 109 -7.20 22.46 7.70
CA ALA A 109 -8.54 22.80 7.24
C ALA A 109 -9.65 22.34 8.20
N PHE A 110 -9.42 21.27 8.97
CA PHE A 110 -10.36 20.78 9.99
C PHE A 110 -10.38 21.63 11.27
N GLN A 111 -9.39 22.49 11.49
CA GLN A 111 -9.26 23.34 12.69
C GLN A 111 -9.97 24.71 12.53
N THR A 112 -10.79 24.86 11.49
CA THR A 112 -11.54 26.09 11.22
C THR A 112 -12.58 26.36 12.30
N ARG A 113 -12.78 27.64 12.64
CA ARG A 113 -13.87 28.10 13.51
C ARG A 113 -15.15 28.42 12.74
N GLU A 114 -15.04 28.54 11.42
CA GLU A 114 -16.15 28.85 10.52
C GLU A 114 -16.52 27.62 9.71
N PHE A 115 -17.81 27.51 9.39
CA PHE A 115 -18.30 26.45 8.53
C PHE A 115 -17.79 26.61 7.10
N ILE A 116 -17.02 25.62 6.63
CA ILE A 116 -16.57 25.52 5.24
C ILE A 116 -17.40 24.44 4.54
N PRO A 117 -18.09 24.75 3.42
CA PRO A 117 -18.83 23.75 2.65
C PRO A 117 -17.95 22.58 2.20
N LEU A 118 -18.51 21.36 2.20
CA LEU A 118 -17.76 20.13 1.92
C LEU A 118 -16.94 20.15 0.61
N PRO A 119 -17.43 20.66 -0.53
CA PRO A 119 -16.62 20.71 -1.76
C PRO A 119 -15.35 21.55 -1.59
N ARG A 120 -15.43 22.64 -0.82
CA ARG A 120 -14.29 23.50 -0.53
C ARG A 120 -13.37 22.89 0.51
N LEU A 121 -13.93 22.31 1.58
CA LEU A 121 -13.15 21.57 2.57
C LEU A 121 -12.34 20.44 1.91
N LEU A 122 -12.97 19.71 0.99
CA LEU A 122 -12.31 18.68 0.19
C LEU A 122 -11.14 19.25 -0.60
N ALA A 123 -11.35 20.34 -1.34
CA ALA A 123 -10.27 20.98 -2.09
C ALA A 123 -9.09 21.37 -1.18
N MET A 124 -9.37 21.90 0.02
CA MET A 124 -8.36 22.28 1.01
C MET A 124 -7.60 21.09 1.58
N VAL A 125 -8.29 20.00 1.94
CA VAL A 125 -7.67 18.78 2.47
C VAL A 125 -6.82 18.08 1.40
N MET A 126 -7.25 18.12 0.13
CA MET A 126 -6.51 17.51 -0.97
C MET A 126 -5.13 18.15 -1.19
N VAL A 127 -4.96 19.46 -0.93
CA VAL A 127 -3.67 20.18 -1.08
C VAL A 127 -2.54 19.48 -0.31
N THR A 128 -2.82 19.05 0.92
CA THR A 128 -1.83 18.42 1.81
C THR A 128 -1.91 16.89 1.78
N THR A 129 -2.89 16.30 1.10
CA THR A 129 -3.03 14.84 0.98
C THR A 129 -2.32 14.31 -0.25
N VAL A 130 -2.57 14.92 -1.41
CA VAL A 130 -2.13 14.41 -2.72
C VAL A 130 -1.33 15.48 -3.45
N PRO A 131 -0.12 15.16 -3.94
CA PRO A 131 0.61 16.05 -4.83
C PRO A 131 -0.14 16.34 -6.12
N LEU A 132 -0.18 17.61 -6.54
CA LEU A 132 -0.87 18.04 -7.76
C LEU A 132 -0.39 17.30 -9.03
N VAL A 133 0.88 16.90 -9.04
CA VAL A 133 1.51 16.16 -10.15
C VAL A 133 1.10 14.69 -10.23
N CYS A 134 0.53 14.15 -9.14
CA CYS A 134 0.07 12.78 -9.07
C CYS A 134 -1.34 12.66 -9.66
N ASN A 135 -1.48 11.76 -10.62
CA ASN A 135 -2.76 11.43 -11.23
C ASN A 135 -2.73 10.00 -11.78
N LYS A 136 -3.90 9.51 -12.17
CA LYS A 136 -4.07 8.13 -12.64
C LYS A 136 -3.18 7.81 -13.84
N ILE A 137 -3.01 8.76 -14.75
CA ILE A 137 -2.18 8.60 -15.95
C ILE A 137 -0.71 8.44 -15.55
N MET A 138 -0.20 9.31 -14.68
CA MET A 138 1.17 9.26 -14.18
C MET A 138 1.47 7.92 -13.51
N PHE A 139 0.59 7.44 -12.62
CA PHE A 139 0.80 6.16 -11.96
C PHE A 139 0.75 4.98 -12.93
N THR A 140 -0.26 4.94 -13.81
CA THR A 140 -0.37 3.87 -14.81
C THR A 140 0.84 3.83 -15.75
N GLN A 141 1.33 5.00 -16.20
CA GLN A 141 2.55 5.09 -17.00
C GLN A 141 3.77 4.56 -16.24
N ALA A 142 3.95 4.94 -14.97
CA ALA A 142 5.06 4.48 -14.17
C ALA A 142 5.04 2.95 -13.95
N LEU A 143 3.85 2.39 -13.68
CA LEU A 143 3.68 0.96 -13.44
C LEU A 143 3.85 0.11 -14.71
N ASN A 144 3.61 0.68 -15.89
CA ASN A 144 3.78 0.03 -17.18
C ASN A 144 5.22 0.07 -17.72
N LEU A 145 6.10 0.90 -17.15
CA LEU A 145 7.51 0.92 -17.54
C LEU A 145 8.23 -0.35 -17.10
N ASP A 146 9.11 -0.88 -17.93
CA ASP A 146 9.89 -2.08 -17.62
C ASP A 146 11.12 -1.75 -16.75
N SER A 147 10.86 -1.26 -15.54
CA SER A 147 11.88 -0.98 -14.53
C SER A 147 11.33 -1.22 -13.13
N LYS A 148 11.93 -2.19 -12.41
CA LYS A 148 11.56 -2.53 -11.03
C LYS A 148 11.67 -1.32 -10.11
N SER A 149 12.78 -0.59 -10.17
CA SER A 149 13.00 0.67 -9.44
C SER A 149 11.91 1.74 -9.69
N VAL A 150 11.49 1.94 -10.95
CA VAL A 150 10.41 2.91 -11.27
C VAL A 150 9.07 2.45 -10.71
N LYS A 151 8.73 1.16 -10.87
CA LYS A 151 7.51 0.56 -10.29
C LYS A 151 7.51 0.68 -8.77
N HIS A 152 8.63 0.39 -8.11
CA HIS A 152 8.80 0.50 -6.67
C HIS A 152 8.62 1.95 -6.19
N THR A 153 9.24 2.91 -6.89
CA THR A 153 9.13 4.34 -6.58
C THR A 153 7.67 4.82 -6.69
N ALA A 154 6.96 4.42 -7.75
CA ALA A 154 5.55 4.76 -7.94
C ALA A 154 4.65 4.13 -6.88
N LEU A 155 4.80 2.83 -6.59
CA LEU A 155 4.03 2.14 -5.56
C LEU A 155 4.33 2.69 -4.16
N SER A 156 5.57 3.09 -3.88
CA SER A 156 5.94 3.74 -2.61
C SER A 156 5.25 5.10 -2.46
N LEU A 157 5.21 5.91 -3.52
CA LEU A 157 4.47 7.17 -3.54
C LEU A 157 2.96 6.95 -3.32
N ILE A 158 2.37 5.94 -3.98
CA ILE A 158 0.97 5.54 -3.75
C ILE A 158 0.75 5.14 -2.28
N SER A 159 1.67 4.36 -1.69
CA SER A 159 1.62 3.95 -0.29
C SER A 159 1.66 5.15 0.66
N VAL A 160 2.52 6.14 0.40
CA VAL A 160 2.58 7.40 1.19
C VAL A 160 1.26 8.16 1.12
N ILE A 161 0.72 8.35 -0.09
CA ILE A 161 -0.56 9.05 -0.31
C ILE A 161 -1.70 8.33 0.43
N LEU A 162 -1.80 7.00 0.27
CA LEU A 162 -2.85 6.23 0.91
C LEU A 162 -2.71 6.19 2.44
N LYS A 163 -1.50 6.13 3.00
CA LYS A 163 -1.29 6.21 4.46
C LYS A 163 -1.74 7.57 5.00
N ARG A 164 -1.43 8.67 4.32
CA ARG A 164 -1.92 10.01 4.68
C ARG A 164 -3.44 10.08 4.58
N ALA A 165 -4.02 9.59 3.48
CA ALA A 165 -5.46 9.53 3.31
C ALA A 165 -6.16 8.69 4.39
N LEU A 166 -5.55 7.58 4.82
CA LEU A 166 -6.07 6.75 5.90
C LEU A 166 -6.16 7.53 7.21
N LYS A 167 -5.12 8.26 7.59
CA LYS A 167 -5.15 9.12 8.79
C LYS A 167 -6.28 10.14 8.73
N THR A 168 -6.50 10.75 7.57
CA THR A 168 -7.64 11.67 7.35
C THR A 168 -8.98 10.97 7.51
N VAL A 169 -9.14 9.77 6.92
CA VAL A 169 -10.38 8.98 7.04
C VAL A 169 -10.64 8.60 8.50
N ASP A 170 -9.63 8.09 9.21
CA ASP A 170 -9.74 7.69 10.61
C ASP A 170 -10.11 8.89 11.48
N HIS A 171 -9.50 10.06 11.26
CA HIS A 171 -9.84 11.29 11.96
C HIS A 171 -11.29 11.75 11.70
N CYS A 172 -11.77 11.66 10.46
CA CYS A 172 -13.14 12.05 10.14
C CYS A 172 -14.20 11.07 10.68
N LEU A 173 -13.85 9.78 10.81
CA LEU A 173 -14.75 8.75 11.32
C LEU A 173 -14.69 8.57 12.85
N ASP A 174 -13.75 9.24 13.52
CA ASP A 174 -13.66 9.23 14.97
C ASP A 174 -14.82 10.02 15.61
N LYS A 175 -15.81 9.28 16.11
CA LYS A 175 -17.01 9.85 16.72
C LYS A 175 -16.70 10.69 17.94
N GLU A 176 -15.68 10.35 18.71
CA GLU A 176 -15.32 11.10 19.93
C GLU A 176 -14.81 12.50 19.58
N THR A 177 -14.00 12.61 18.52
CA THR A 177 -13.49 13.88 18.01
C THR A 177 -14.61 14.83 17.58
N TRP A 178 -15.66 14.33 16.90
CA TRP A 178 -16.71 15.18 16.31
C TRP A 178 -17.95 15.40 17.19
N GLN A 179 -18.16 14.59 18.24
CA GLN A 179 -19.26 14.79 19.18
C GLN A 179 -19.19 16.14 19.92
N GLY A 180 -17.99 16.68 20.13
CA GLY A 180 -17.77 17.98 20.79
C GLY A 180 -17.56 19.17 19.83
N SER A 181 -17.63 18.96 18.51
CA SER A 181 -17.35 20.01 17.53
C SER A 181 -18.56 20.92 17.34
N SER A 182 -18.34 22.24 17.38
CA SER A 182 -19.38 23.23 17.13
C SER A 182 -19.64 23.50 15.64
N VAL A 183 -18.74 23.05 14.75
CA VAL A 183 -18.77 23.41 13.32
C VAL A 183 -19.31 22.26 12.46
N TYR A 184 -18.93 21.03 12.77
CA TYR A 184 -19.27 19.84 11.98
C TYR A 184 -19.82 18.73 12.86
N SER A 185 -20.86 18.03 12.39
CA SER A 185 -21.34 16.80 13.01
C SER A 185 -20.64 15.57 12.43
N ALA A 186 -20.71 14.44 13.16
CA ALA A 186 -20.17 13.16 12.69
C ALA A 186 -20.77 12.74 11.33
N GLU A 187 -22.08 12.93 11.12
CA GLU A 187 -22.76 12.60 9.86
C GLU A 187 -22.22 13.40 8.66
N VAL A 188 -21.93 14.70 8.87
CA VAL A 188 -21.35 15.55 7.83
C VAL A 188 -19.92 15.10 7.49
N MET A 189 -19.16 14.62 8.48
CA MET A 189 -17.82 14.07 8.27
C MET A 189 -17.86 12.70 7.58
N GLU A 190 -18.87 11.87 7.83
CA GLU A 190 -19.09 10.63 7.06
C GLU A 190 -19.35 10.93 5.58
N GLU A 191 -20.17 11.94 5.28
CA GLU A 191 -20.41 12.41 3.91
C GLU A 191 -19.14 13.00 3.28
N PHE A 192 -18.35 13.76 4.04
CA PHE A 192 -17.02 14.21 3.60
C PHE A 192 -16.12 13.03 3.22
N VAL A 193 -16.07 11.98 4.05
CA VAL A 193 -15.28 10.77 3.77
C VAL A 193 -15.74 10.11 2.48
N ARG A 194 -17.05 10.08 2.19
CA ARG A 194 -17.58 9.57 0.91
C ARG A 194 -17.03 10.36 -0.29
N LEU A 195 -17.11 11.69 -0.25
CA LEU A 195 -16.58 12.57 -1.30
C LEU A 195 -15.06 12.47 -1.44
N PHE A 196 -14.35 12.38 -0.32
CA PHE A 196 -12.90 12.23 -0.27
C PHE A 196 -12.44 10.91 -0.91
N ARG A 197 -13.12 9.80 -0.60
CA ARG A 197 -12.88 8.49 -1.22
C ARG A 197 -13.09 8.50 -2.73
N GLU A 198 -14.13 9.19 -3.20
CA GLU A 198 -14.40 9.34 -4.64
C GLU A 198 -13.35 10.21 -5.35
N ALA A 199 -12.89 11.29 -4.71
CA ALA A 199 -11.82 12.12 -5.26
C ALA A 199 -10.51 11.34 -5.38
N LEU A 200 -10.16 10.53 -4.37
CA LEU A 200 -8.98 9.68 -4.38
C LEU A 200 -9.05 8.58 -5.45
N SER A 201 -10.20 7.94 -5.65
CA SER A 201 -10.34 6.87 -6.65
C SER A 201 -10.16 7.37 -8.09
N LYS A 202 -10.40 8.66 -8.36
CA LYS A 202 -10.12 9.30 -9.66
C LYS A 202 -8.62 9.53 -9.92
N ILE A 203 -7.81 9.59 -8.85
CA ILE A 203 -6.37 9.89 -8.91
C ILE A 203 -5.54 8.60 -8.90
N LEU A 204 -5.96 7.61 -8.13
CA LEU A 204 -5.25 6.35 -7.97
C LEU A 204 -5.31 5.48 -9.24
N PRO A 205 -4.29 4.65 -9.53
CA PRO A 205 -4.38 3.68 -10.61
C PRO A 205 -5.42 2.60 -10.32
N ASP A 206 -5.92 1.96 -11.38
CA ASP A 206 -6.86 0.85 -11.24
C ASP A 206 -6.17 -0.35 -10.59
N LEU A 207 -6.92 -1.10 -9.77
CA LEU A 207 -6.42 -2.35 -9.17
C LEU A 207 -5.94 -3.35 -10.23
N ASN A 208 -6.51 -3.31 -11.44
CA ASN A 208 -6.05 -4.14 -12.55
C ASN A 208 -4.58 -3.89 -12.90
N THR A 209 -4.13 -2.63 -12.90
CA THR A 209 -2.73 -2.29 -13.17
C THR A 209 -1.82 -2.82 -12.06
N ILE A 210 -2.25 -2.71 -10.80
CA ILE A 210 -1.49 -3.21 -9.64
C ILE A 210 -1.36 -4.74 -9.69
N VAL A 211 -2.46 -5.44 -9.94
CA VAL A 211 -2.48 -6.90 -10.06
C VAL A 211 -1.69 -7.37 -11.30
N TRP A 212 -1.75 -6.64 -12.41
CA TRP A 212 -0.94 -6.92 -13.58
C TRP A 212 0.56 -6.84 -13.26
N VAL A 213 1.00 -5.83 -12.50
CA VAL A 213 2.40 -5.73 -12.05
C VAL A 213 2.79 -6.97 -11.25
N TRP A 214 1.95 -7.42 -10.29
CA TRP A 214 2.20 -8.65 -9.53
C TRP A 214 2.35 -9.88 -10.43
N GLN A 215 1.44 -10.05 -11.39
CA GLN A 215 1.47 -11.17 -12.33
C GLN A 215 2.69 -11.11 -13.26
N SER A 216 3.12 -9.92 -13.66
CA SER A 216 4.29 -9.72 -14.54
C SER A 216 5.59 -10.17 -13.86
N LEU A 217 5.70 -9.95 -12.54
CA LEU A 217 6.86 -10.37 -11.75
C LEU A 217 6.96 -11.91 -11.71
N ARG A 218 5.82 -12.59 -11.52
CA ARG A 218 5.78 -14.07 -11.53
C ARG A 218 6.20 -14.68 -12.87
N LYS A 219 5.83 -14.05 -13.99
CA LYS A 219 6.18 -14.56 -15.33
C LYS A 219 7.66 -14.37 -15.68
N GLN A 220 8.33 -13.39 -15.07
CA GLN A 220 9.77 -13.22 -15.22
C GLN A 220 10.53 -14.35 -14.49
N ASP A 221 10.01 -14.79 -13.33
CA ASP A 221 10.56 -15.93 -12.58
C ASP A 221 10.54 -17.22 -13.43
N THR A 222 9.44 -17.50 -14.16
CA THR A 222 9.30 -18.74 -14.97
C THR A 222 10.13 -18.75 -16.27
N LYS A 223 10.36 -17.58 -16.91
CA LYS A 223 11.15 -17.51 -18.15
C LYS A 223 12.65 -17.71 -17.92
N GLN A 224 13.13 -17.40 -16.72
CA GLN A 224 14.52 -17.61 -16.34
C GLN A 224 14.85 -19.10 -16.15
N ASP A 225 13.87 -19.92 -15.75
CA ASP A 225 13.98 -21.39 -15.65
C ASP A 225 14.06 -22.07 -17.03
N ASP A 226 13.24 -21.64 -18.01
CA ASP A 226 13.22 -22.25 -19.35
C ASP A 226 14.49 -21.96 -20.19
N GLU A 227 15.12 -20.80 -20.01
CA GLU A 227 16.35 -20.46 -20.75
C GLU A 227 17.60 -21.15 -20.18
N LYS A 228 17.64 -21.46 -18.88
CA LYS A 228 18.72 -22.26 -18.28
C LYS A 228 18.62 -23.75 -18.64
N GLY A 229 17.43 -24.26 -18.97
CA GLY A 229 17.21 -25.65 -19.38
C GLY A 229 17.70 -26.02 -20.79
N LYS A 230 17.98 -25.05 -21.66
CA LYS A 230 18.30 -25.30 -23.09
C LYS A 230 19.79 -25.28 -23.47
N LYS A 231 20.71 -25.13 -22.52
CA LYS A 231 22.16 -25.22 -22.79
C LYS A 231 22.88 -25.96 -21.66
N ARG A 232 22.89 -27.29 -21.70
CA ARG A 232 23.95 -28.13 -21.11
C ARG A 232 23.76 -29.59 -21.52
N ASP A 233 24.24 -29.91 -22.72
CA ASP A 233 24.75 -31.26 -22.98
C ASP A 233 26.27 -31.20 -22.94
N ASN A 234 26.84 -32.16 -22.20
CA ASN A 234 28.25 -32.49 -21.97
C ASN A 234 29.02 -31.82 -20.82
N GLN A 235 29.23 -32.69 -19.82
CA GLN A 235 30.32 -32.81 -18.82
C GLN A 235 29.93 -32.62 -17.34
N THR A 236 30.47 -33.58 -16.58
CA THR A 236 30.13 -34.11 -15.25
C THR A 236 30.39 -33.16 -14.07
N PRO A 237 29.85 -33.50 -12.87
CA PRO A 237 29.37 -32.51 -11.90
C PRO A 237 30.38 -32.17 -10.81
N THR A 238 30.39 -30.91 -10.39
CA THR A 238 30.91 -30.53 -9.07
C THR A 238 30.08 -29.37 -8.53
N PHE A 239 29.24 -29.73 -7.56
CA PHE A 239 28.75 -29.01 -6.39
C PHE A 239 28.26 -27.54 -6.46
N CYS A 240 27.19 -27.32 -5.69
CA CYS A 240 26.55 -26.08 -5.27
C CYS A 240 25.58 -25.45 -6.27
N VAL A 241 24.43 -26.11 -6.49
CA VAL A 241 23.19 -25.43 -6.88
C VAL A 241 22.64 -24.75 -5.63
N THR A 242 22.97 -23.48 -5.43
CA THR A 242 22.17 -22.61 -4.55
C THR A 242 20.81 -22.40 -5.21
N PRO A 243 19.68 -22.71 -4.55
CA PRO A 243 18.37 -22.32 -5.08
C PRO A 243 18.29 -20.79 -5.07
N GLU A 244 18.00 -20.20 -6.23
CA GLU A 244 17.94 -18.74 -6.41
C GLU A 244 16.76 -18.17 -5.62
N CYS A 245 17.05 -17.66 -4.42
CA CYS A 245 16.17 -16.78 -3.65
C CYS A 245 15.77 -15.57 -4.53
N ASP A 246 14.50 -15.17 -4.49
CA ASP A 246 14.01 -13.94 -5.14
C ASP A 246 15.03 -12.79 -4.93
N ASP A 247 15.43 -12.09 -5.99
CA ASP A 247 16.28 -10.89 -5.88
C ASP A 247 15.65 -9.87 -4.90
N ALA A 248 16.47 -9.25 -4.05
CA ALA A 248 16.02 -8.34 -2.99
C ALA A 248 15.13 -7.20 -3.53
N GLU A 249 15.38 -6.73 -4.75
CA GLU A 249 14.55 -5.72 -5.41
C GLU A 249 13.14 -6.26 -5.73
N THR A 250 13.03 -7.51 -6.19
CA THR A 250 11.76 -8.19 -6.44
C THR A 250 10.97 -8.38 -5.15
N ILE A 251 11.63 -8.76 -4.07
CA ILE A 251 11.02 -8.94 -2.74
C ILE A 251 10.43 -7.63 -2.24
N LEU A 252 11.22 -6.55 -2.28
CA LEU A 252 10.76 -5.21 -1.86
C LEU A 252 9.57 -4.75 -2.70
N LEU A 253 9.62 -4.96 -4.02
CA LEU A 253 8.53 -4.61 -4.93
C LEU A 253 7.25 -5.40 -4.62
N LYS A 254 7.35 -6.72 -4.43
CA LYS A 254 6.23 -7.59 -4.01
C LYS A 254 5.64 -7.11 -2.66
N ALA A 255 6.49 -6.76 -1.69
CA ALA A 255 6.05 -6.30 -0.36
C ALA A 255 5.28 -4.96 -0.42
N VAL A 256 5.81 -3.96 -1.15
CA VAL A 256 5.14 -2.66 -1.29
C VAL A 256 3.82 -2.82 -2.05
N LEU A 257 3.76 -3.68 -3.07
CA LEU A 257 2.53 -3.95 -3.81
C LEU A 257 1.42 -4.51 -2.90
N LEU A 258 1.75 -5.49 -2.06
CA LEU A 258 0.82 -6.06 -1.09
C LEU A 258 0.37 -5.01 -0.06
N GLN A 259 1.29 -4.17 0.43
CA GLN A 259 0.95 -3.07 1.32
C GLN A 259 -0.03 -2.09 0.65
N VAL A 260 0.18 -1.75 -0.62
CA VAL A 260 -0.73 -0.89 -1.38
C VAL A 260 -2.12 -1.54 -1.48
N ILE A 261 -2.23 -2.84 -1.77
CA ILE A 261 -3.52 -3.54 -1.81
C ILE A 261 -4.28 -3.42 -0.47
N CYS A 262 -3.61 -3.63 0.67
CA CYS A 262 -4.24 -3.42 1.98
C CYS A 262 -4.72 -1.98 2.17
N LEU A 263 -3.92 -1.01 1.77
CA LEU A 263 -4.25 0.41 1.90
C LEU A 263 -5.44 0.81 1.00
N TYR A 264 -5.56 0.23 -0.19
CA TYR A 264 -6.75 0.41 -1.04
C TYR A 264 -8.01 -0.05 -0.31
N GLN A 265 -7.97 -1.22 0.34
CA GLN A 265 -9.12 -1.73 1.09
C GLN A 265 -9.52 -0.80 2.26
N LYS A 266 -8.56 -0.23 2.98
CA LYS A 266 -8.85 0.68 4.11
C LYS A 266 -9.36 2.05 3.66
N VAL A 267 -8.74 2.61 2.62
CA VAL A 267 -9.01 3.98 2.19
C VAL A 267 -10.17 4.03 1.20
N VAL A 268 -10.17 3.20 0.16
CA VAL A 268 -11.16 3.17 -0.93
C VAL A 268 -11.79 1.78 -1.11
N PRO A 269 -12.48 1.23 -0.07
CA PRO A 269 -13.02 -0.14 -0.10
C PRO A 269 -13.97 -0.40 -1.27
N HIS A 270 -14.68 0.62 -1.74
CA HIS A 270 -15.58 0.52 -2.90
C HIS A 270 -14.88 0.07 -4.19
N VAL A 271 -13.62 0.49 -4.40
CA VAL A 271 -12.82 0.10 -5.57
C VAL A 271 -12.47 -1.38 -5.50
N VAL A 272 -12.11 -1.89 -4.31
CA VAL A 272 -11.82 -3.31 -4.10
C VAL A 272 -13.09 -4.14 -4.27
N MET A 273 -14.22 -3.68 -3.74
CA MET A 273 -15.49 -4.38 -3.83
C MET A 273 -15.99 -4.52 -5.27
N GLN A 274 -15.78 -3.51 -6.11
CA GLN A 274 -16.18 -3.55 -7.52
C GLN A 274 -15.24 -4.38 -8.41
N TYR A 275 -14.04 -4.71 -7.92
CA TYR A 275 -13.04 -5.43 -8.71
C TYR A 275 -13.26 -6.94 -8.67
N ASN A 276 -13.37 -7.57 -9.85
CA ASN A 276 -13.69 -8.98 -10.03
C ASN A 276 -12.44 -9.87 -10.19
N PHE A 277 -11.47 -9.71 -9.29
CA PHE A 277 -10.27 -10.55 -9.25
C PHE A 277 -10.28 -11.45 -8.03
N ASP A 278 -9.91 -12.71 -8.24
CA ASP A 278 -9.67 -13.67 -7.17
C ASP A 278 -8.27 -13.49 -6.59
N PHE A 279 -8.21 -12.91 -5.39
CA PHE A 279 -6.96 -12.63 -4.69
C PHE A 279 -6.27 -13.91 -4.17
N SER A 280 -6.93 -15.06 -4.22
CA SER A 280 -6.33 -16.37 -3.91
C SER A 280 -5.16 -16.69 -4.84
N LYS A 281 -5.17 -16.14 -6.06
CA LYS A 281 -4.05 -16.25 -7.01
C LYS A 281 -2.77 -15.58 -6.53
N LEU A 282 -2.86 -14.64 -5.58
CA LEU A 282 -1.67 -14.04 -4.94
C LEU A 282 -1.01 -15.03 -3.95
N LEU A 283 -1.77 -15.99 -3.43
CA LEU A 283 -1.30 -17.01 -2.49
C LEU A 283 -0.65 -18.20 -3.19
N LYS A 284 -1.04 -18.48 -4.44
CA LYS A 284 -0.51 -19.59 -5.25
C LYS A 284 1.01 -19.48 -5.39
N GLY A 285 1.79 -20.51 -5.04
CA GLY A 285 3.25 -20.49 -5.15
C GLY A 285 4.01 -19.94 -3.92
N ILE A 286 3.29 -19.46 -2.90
CA ILE A 286 3.89 -18.99 -1.62
C ILE A 286 3.58 -19.95 -0.47
N ILE A 287 2.43 -20.64 -0.54
CA ILE A 287 2.02 -21.70 0.38
C ILE A 287 2.03 -23.02 -0.39
N SER A 288 2.75 -24.04 0.10
CA SER A 288 2.86 -25.36 -0.52
C SER A 288 2.30 -26.46 0.39
N GLU A 289 2.13 -27.66 -0.16
CA GLU A 289 1.74 -28.83 0.64
C GLU A 289 2.79 -29.26 1.66
N GLN A 290 4.04 -28.80 1.59
CA GLN A 290 5.04 -29.06 2.65
C GLN A 290 5.04 -27.96 3.72
N GLY A 291 4.12 -26.99 3.63
CA GLY A 291 4.07 -25.80 4.48
C GLY A 291 4.59 -24.57 3.74
N LEU A 292 5.27 -23.68 4.46
CA LEU A 292 6.06 -22.62 3.83
C LEU A 292 7.16 -23.26 2.98
N ARG A 293 7.38 -22.77 1.76
CA ARG A 293 8.71 -22.94 1.16
C ARG A 293 9.68 -22.11 1.99
N ASP A 294 10.76 -22.73 2.46
CA ASP A 294 11.91 -22.03 3.08
C ASP A 294 12.51 -20.94 2.15
N GLU A 295 12.11 -20.95 0.88
CA GLU A 295 12.51 -20.04 -0.20
C GLU A 295 11.79 -18.68 -0.17
N VAL A 296 10.64 -18.53 0.52
CA VAL A 296 9.91 -17.24 0.53
C VAL A 296 10.33 -16.40 1.75
N PRO A 297 10.76 -15.15 1.58
CA PRO A 297 11.09 -14.26 2.68
C PRO A 297 9.95 -14.08 3.69
N PRO A 298 10.21 -14.14 5.01
CA PRO A 298 9.19 -13.95 6.05
C PRO A 298 8.37 -12.65 5.92
N ILE A 299 8.99 -11.61 5.35
CA ILE A 299 8.35 -10.32 5.07
C ILE A 299 7.17 -10.48 4.11
N LEU A 300 7.33 -11.26 3.04
CA LEU A 300 6.25 -11.46 2.05
C LEU A 300 5.11 -12.27 2.64
N GLN A 301 5.42 -13.30 3.44
CA GLN A 301 4.43 -14.12 4.12
C GLN A 301 3.56 -13.28 5.06
N HIS A 302 4.17 -12.41 5.87
CA HIS A 302 3.45 -11.49 6.74
C HIS A 302 2.55 -10.53 5.95
N HIS A 303 3.07 -9.92 4.88
CA HIS A 303 2.28 -8.97 4.07
C HIS A 303 1.09 -9.64 3.38
N ILE A 304 1.25 -10.90 2.94
CA ILE A 304 0.20 -11.67 2.30
C ILE A 304 -0.91 -12.06 3.27
N LEU A 305 -0.54 -12.57 4.45
CA LEU A 305 -1.52 -12.85 5.49
C LEU A 305 -2.27 -11.58 5.89
N LYS A 306 -1.57 -10.45 5.95
CA LYS A 306 -2.21 -9.15 6.16
C LYS A 306 -3.20 -8.81 5.05
N VAL A 307 -2.85 -8.98 3.77
CA VAL A 307 -3.79 -8.79 2.64
C VAL A 307 -5.03 -9.67 2.81
N ALA A 308 -4.84 -10.96 3.10
CA ALA A 308 -5.93 -11.91 3.30
C ALA A 308 -6.84 -11.53 4.50
N LEU A 309 -6.25 -11.03 5.58
CA LEU A 309 -6.99 -10.55 6.76
C LEU A 309 -7.72 -9.23 6.52
N GLU A 310 -7.24 -8.36 5.65
CA GLU A 310 -7.84 -7.04 5.40
C GLU A 310 -8.92 -7.07 4.33
N LEU A 311 -8.74 -7.83 3.24
CA LEU A 311 -9.69 -7.88 2.12
C LEU A 311 -10.96 -8.68 2.47
N PRO A 312 -12.15 -8.38 1.92
CA PRO A 312 -13.35 -9.16 2.16
C PRO A 312 -13.13 -10.63 1.77
N ALA A 313 -13.60 -11.59 2.58
CA ALA A 313 -13.34 -13.00 2.32
C ALA A 313 -14.00 -13.48 1.01
N SER A 314 -15.10 -12.85 0.59
CA SER A 314 -15.71 -13.00 -0.74
C SER A 314 -14.81 -12.69 -1.94
N LYS A 315 -13.66 -12.02 -1.73
CA LYS A 315 -12.67 -11.74 -2.80
C LYS A 315 -11.68 -12.87 -3.03
N PHE A 316 -11.87 -13.99 -2.34
CA PHE A 316 -11.01 -15.15 -2.43
C PHE A 316 -11.86 -16.41 -2.61
N LEU A 317 -11.49 -17.22 -3.59
CA LEU A 317 -11.97 -18.59 -3.74
C LEU A 317 -11.20 -19.54 -2.80
N TRP A 318 -11.41 -19.39 -1.49
CA TRP A 318 -10.69 -20.13 -0.43
C TRP A 318 -10.84 -21.64 -0.54
N LEU A 319 -12.06 -22.08 -0.86
CA LEU A 319 -12.49 -23.49 -0.79
C LEU A 319 -12.52 -24.16 -2.17
N LYS A 320 -12.36 -23.41 -3.27
CA LYS A 320 -12.24 -24.01 -4.60
C LYS A 320 -10.85 -24.65 -4.76
N ALA A 321 -10.84 -25.87 -5.26
CA ALA A 321 -9.64 -26.57 -5.68
C ALA A 321 -8.86 -25.72 -6.70
N GLN A 322 -7.54 -25.59 -6.52
CA GLN A 322 -6.72 -24.71 -7.37
C GLN A 322 -6.27 -25.45 -8.65
N GLU A 323 -6.94 -25.19 -9.77
CA GLU A 323 -6.56 -25.71 -11.10
C GLU A 323 -5.16 -25.16 -11.52
N GLY A 324 -4.21 -26.03 -11.87
CA GLY A 324 -2.85 -25.65 -12.31
C GLY A 324 -2.06 -26.80 -12.94
N PRO A 325 -1.02 -26.53 -13.76
CA PRO A 325 -0.29 -27.56 -14.51
C PRO A 325 0.51 -28.54 -13.64
N ASP A 326 0.84 -28.18 -12.39
CA ASP A 326 1.47 -29.10 -11.42
C ASP A 326 0.48 -30.05 -10.74
N ALA A 327 -0.83 -29.95 -11.04
CA ALA A 327 -1.87 -30.79 -10.43
C ALA A 327 -1.79 -32.27 -10.85
N GLU A 328 -1.02 -32.59 -11.90
CA GLU A 328 -0.93 -33.94 -12.45
C GLU A 328 0.18 -34.80 -11.82
N ILE A 329 1.14 -34.20 -11.11
CA ILE A 329 2.37 -34.93 -10.73
C ILE A 329 2.32 -35.46 -9.28
N ILE A 330 1.60 -34.82 -8.36
CA ILE A 330 1.44 -35.32 -6.98
C ILE A 330 0.04 -34.97 -6.44
N GLY A 331 -0.89 -35.93 -6.45
CA GLY A 331 -1.90 -36.03 -5.40
C GLY A 331 -2.94 -34.91 -5.22
N GLY A 332 -3.46 -34.31 -6.29
CA GLY A 332 -4.78 -33.68 -6.33
C GLY A 332 -4.86 -32.19 -5.97
N GLU A 333 -5.81 -31.49 -6.61
CA GLU A 333 -6.08 -30.07 -6.45
C GLU A 333 -6.52 -29.73 -5.01
N ARG A 334 -5.61 -29.21 -4.17
CA ARG A 334 -5.95 -28.74 -2.82
C ARG A 334 -6.51 -27.33 -2.82
N SER A 335 -7.45 -27.07 -1.91
CA SER A 335 -7.97 -25.72 -1.68
C SER A 335 -6.93 -24.83 -0.97
N VAL A 336 -7.08 -23.51 -1.12
CA VAL A 336 -6.24 -22.56 -0.35
C VAL A 336 -6.50 -22.70 1.14
N PHE A 337 -7.73 -23.05 1.53
CA PHE A 337 -8.09 -23.36 2.90
C PHE A 337 -7.26 -24.53 3.48
N TYR A 338 -7.10 -25.62 2.74
CA TYR A 338 -6.23 -26.74 3.14
C TYR A 338 -4.78 -26.28 3.36
N LEU A 339 -4.26 -25.49 2.43
CA LEU A 339 -2.89 -24.95 2.53
C LEU A 339 -2.70 -24.05 3.76
N LEU A 340 -3.70 -23.23 4.11
CA LEU A 340 -3.68 -22.41 5.33
C LEU A 340 -3.72 -23.24 6.61
N MET A 341 -4.56 -24.28 6.64
CA MET A 341 -4.65 -25.21 7.78
C MET A 341 -3.34 -25.96 7.99
N LYS A 342 -2.72 -26.39 6.89
CA LYS A 342 -1.40 -27.03 6.92
C LYS A 342 -0.33 -26.08 7.44
N MET A 343 -0.31 -24.84 6.94
CA MET A 343 0.60 -23.79 7.42
C MET A 343 0.39 -23.47 8.90
N PHE A 344 -0.83 -23.46 9.42
CA PHE A 344 -1.11 -23.25 10.83
C PHE A 344 -0.49 -24.35 11.71
N VAL A 345 -0.57 -25.61 11.27
CA VAL A 345 -0.05 -26.77 12.02
C VAL A 345 1.47 -26.90 11.90
N THR A 346 2.05 -26.58 10.75
CA THR A 346 3.49 -26.77 10.49
C THR A 346 4.35 -25.56 10.86
N SER A 347 3.76 -24.37 11.03
CA SER A 347 4.53 -23.17 11.34
C SER A 347 5.09 -23.17 12.78
N SER A 348 6.41 -23.01 12.88
CA SER A 348 7.13 -22.76 14.13
C SER A 348 7.09 -21.29 14.58
N HIS A 349 6.66 -20.37 13.71
CA HIS A 349 6.61 -18.93 14.02
C HIS A 349 5.28 -18.52 14.64
N LEU A 350 5.31 -18.10 15.90
CA LEU A 350 4.12 -17.73 16.68
C LEU A 350 3.24 -16.68 15.99
N GLN A 351 3.83 -15.61 15.43
CA GLN A 351 3.07 -14.54 14.76
C GLN A 351 2.36 -15.01 13.49
N LEU A 352 3.03 -15.85 12.69
CA LEU A 352 2.47 -16.43 11.46
C LEU A 352 1.32 -17.36 11.83
N LYS A 353 1.52 -18.21 12.83
CA LYS A 353 0.51 -19.11 13.37
C LYS A 353 -0.72 -18.37 13.87
N SER A 354 -0.55 -17.31 14.68
CA SER A 354 -1.66 -16.48 15.15
C SER A 354 -2.40 -15.78 14.01
N SER A 355 -1.68 -15.24 13.03
CA SER A 355 -2.29 -14.58 11.87
C SER A 355 -3.04 -15.58 10.96
N THR A 356 -2.51 -16.79 10.82
CA THR A 356 -3.17 -17.89 10.10
C THR A 356 -4.43 -18.38 10.82
N LYS A 357 -4.38 -18.52 12.16
CA LYS A 357 -5.55 -18.84 12.98
C LYS A 357 -6.67 -17.82 12.76
N LEU A 358 -6.35 -16.53 12.84
CA LEU A 358 -7.31 -15.44 12.60
C LEU A 358 -7.89 -15.50 11.19
N LEU A 359 -7.07 -15.83 10.19
CA LEU A 359 -7.52 -15.94 8.80
C LEU A 359 -8.48 -17.12 8.61
N VAL A 360 -8.16 -18.29 9.17
CA VAL A 360 -9.05 -19.46 9.12
C VAL A 360 -10.39 -19.17 9.79
N ILE A 361 -10.39 -18.54 10.97
CA ILE A 361 -11.63 -18.14 11.66
C ILE A 361 -12.43 -17.17 10.80
N LYS A 362 -11.77 -16.17 10.18
CA LYS A 362 -12.41 -15.23 9.28
C LYS A 362 -13.08 -15.93 8.09
N ILE A 363 -12.39 -16.87 7.46
CA ILE A 363 -12.92 -17.64 6.32
C ILE A 363 -14.16 -18.43 6.73
N LEU A 364 -14.08 -19.17 7.84
CA LEU A 364 -15.19 -19.98 8.34
C LEU A 364 -16.37 -19.14 8.84
N ARG A 365 -16.11 -17.93 9.37
CA ARG A 365 -17.18 -17.01 9.72
C ARG A 365 -17.90 -16.46 8.48
N ASP A 366 -17.16 -16.22 7.40
CA ASP A 366 -17.72 -15.68 6.14
C ASP A 366 -18.59 -16.71 5.40
N THR A 367 -18.48 -18.01 5.69
CA THR A 367 -19.42 -19.02 5.16
C THR A 367 -20.82 -18.91 5.77
N GLY A 368 -21.01 -18.09 6.81
CA GLY A 368 -22.28 -17.91 7.52
C GLY A 368 -22.64 -19.07 8.48
N VAL A 369 -22.06 -20.26 8.29
CA VAL A 369 -22.36 -21.45 9.12
C VAL A 369 -21.99 -21.26 10.59
N PHE A 370 -20.93 -20.51 10.85
CA PHE A 370 -20.38 -20.31 12.19
C PHE A 370 -20.65 -18.91 12.76
N GLU A 371 -21.62 -18.17 12.23
CA GLU A 371 -21.87 -16.77 12.62
C GLU A 371 -22.11 -16.62 14.13
N HIS A 372 -22.82 -17.57 14.75
CA HIS A 372 -23.15 -17.55 16.18
C HIS A 372 -22.23 -18.43 17.05
N THR A 373 -21.41 -19.29 16.44
CA THR A 373 -20.52 -20.25 17.12
C THR A 373 -19.04 -20.01 16.85
N TRP A 374 -18.67 -18.85 16.26
CA TRP A 374 -17.29 -18.56 15.86
C TRP A 374 -16.26 -18.66 16.99
N LYS A 375 -16.66 -18.48 18.26
CA LYS A 375 -15.79 -18.67 19.43
C LYS A 375 -15.36 -20.13 19.60
N GLU A 376 -16.18 -21.09 19.19
CA GLU A 376 -15.84 -22.52 19.21
C GLU A 376 -14.74 -22.84 18.20
N LEU A 377 -14.66 -22.11 17.08
CA LEU A 377 -13.59 -22.27 16.10
C LEU A 377 -12.20 -21.99 16.70
N GLU A 378 -12.10 -21.06 17.66
CA GLU A 378 -10.85 -20.80 18.36
C GLU A 378 -10.38 -22.04 19.14
N LEU A 379 -11.32 -22.72 19.80
CA LEU A 379 -11.07 -23.96 20.54
C LEU A 379 -10.72 -25.10 19.57
N TRP A 380 -11.41 -25.23 18.44
CA TRP A 380 -11.12 -26.27 17.45
C TRP A 380 -9.70 -26.15 16.90
N LEU A 381 -9.26 -24.93 16.58
CA LEU A 381 -7.91 -24.69 16.08
C LEU A 381 -6.85 -24.89 17.16
N GLU A 382 -7.15 -24.56 18.42
CA GLU A 382 -6.25 -24.89 19.54
C GLU A 382 -6.08 -26.40 19.70
N HIS A 383 -7.17 -27.17 19.67
CA HIS A 383 -7.11 -28.62 19.79
C HIS A 383 -6.47 -29.30 18.57
N LEU A 384 -6.61 -28.71 17.37
CA LEU A 384 -5.91 -29.17 16.18
C LEU A 384 -4.39 -29.09 16.34
N ASP A 385 -3.89 -28.07 17.04
CA ASP A 385 -2.47 -27.90 17.33
C ASP A 385 -1.95 -29.00 18.28
N TYR A 386 -2.76 -29.42 19.25
CA TYR A 386 -2.41 -30.48 20.21
C TYR A 386 -2.65 -31.91 19.68
N THR A 387 -3.31 -32.06 18.52
CA THR A 387 -3.61 -33.37 17.93
C THR A 387 -2.32 -34.08 17.48
N PRO A 388 -2.15 -35.40 17.65
CA PRO A 388 -0.97 -36.12 17.17
C PRO A 388 -0.80 -36.02 15.65
N GLU A 389 0.43 -35.87 15.17
CA GLU A 389 0.77 -35.63 13.75
C GLU A 389 0.11 -36.63 12.79
N GLU A 390 0.02 -37.91 13.18
CA GLU A 390 -0.65 -38.99 12.45
C GLU A 390 -2.15 -38.73 12.16
N LYS A 391 -2.83 -37.99 13.03
CA LYS A 391 -4.27 -37.67 12.91
C LYS A 391 -4.52 -36.26 12.37
N ARG A 392 -3.53 -35.36 12.40
CA ARG A 392 -3.68 -33.97 11.98
C ARG A 392 -4.09 -33.88 10.51
N GLU A 393 -3.44 -34.65 9.63
CA GLU A 393 -3.75 -34.67 8.20
C GLU A 393 -5.20 -35.12 7.93
N THR A 394 -5.68 -36.15 8.64
CA THR A 394 -7.07 -36.62 8.52
C THR A 394 -8.08 -35.55 8.96
N VAL A 395 -7.78 -34.83 10.05
CA VAL A 395 -8.65 -33.75 10.54
C VAL A 395 -8.67 -32.57 9.56
N ILE A 396 -7.52 -32.19 9.00
CA ILE A 396 -7.44 -31.10 8.00
C ILE A 396 -8.26 -31.46 6.76
N GLN A 397 -8.13 -32.69 6.23
CA GLN A 397 -8.89 -33.15 5.07
C GLN A 397 -10.39 -33.24 5.36
N PHE A 398 -10.78 -33.64 6.56
CA PHE A 398 -12.18 -33.64 6.99
C PHE A 398 -12.75 -32.21 6.99
N LEU A 399 -12.04 -31.26 7.60
CA LEU A 399 -12.46 -29.86 7.67
C LEU A 399 -12.50 -29.20 6.29
N GLU A 400 -11.56 -29.51 5.39
CA GLU A 400 -11.60 -29.07 4.00
C GLU A 400 -12.88 -29.56 3.32
N ARG A 401 -13.16 -30.88 3.35
CA ARG A 401 -14.36 -31.46 2.71
C ARG A 401 -15.64 -30.86 3.26
N VAL A 402 -15.78 -30.81 4.58
CA VAL A 402 -16.98 -30.26 5.24
C VAL A 402 -17.17 -28.78 4.85
N SER A 403 -16.09 -28.00 4.82
CA SER A 403 -16.16 -26.58 4.43
C SER A 403 -16.53 -26.38 2.97
N THR A 404 -16.09 -27.26 2.05
CA THR A 404 -16.51 -27.20 0.64
C THR A 404 -18.01 -27.45 0.44
N TYR A 405 -18.66 -28.25 1.30
CA TYR A 405 -20.11 -28.49 1.23
C TYR A 405 -20.94 -27.27 1.69
N PHE A 406 -20.36 -26.35 2.45
CA PHE A 406 -21.05 -25.16 2.93
C PHE A 406 -21.07 -24.00 1.93
N GLN A 407 -20.52 -24.20 0.72
CA GLN A 407 -20.43 -23.17 -0.31
C GLN A 407 -21.63 -23.13 -1.30
N CYS A 408 -22.74 -23.82 -0.98
CA CYS A 408 -23.97 -23.85 -1.79
C CYS A 408 -24.86 -22.61 -1.60
#